data_AF-A0A7C4BX09-F1
#
_entry.id   AF-A0A7C4BX09-F1
#
_cell.length_a   1.000
_cell.length_b   1.000
_cell.length_c   1.000
_cell.angle_alpha   90.00
_cell.angle_beta   90.00
_cell.angle_gamma   90.00
#
_symmetry.space_group_name_H-M   'P 1'
#
loop_
_entity.id
_entity.type
_entity.pdbx_description
1 polymer ?
#
loop_
_entity_poly.entity_id
_entity_poly.type
_entity_poly.pdbx_seq_one_letter_code
_entity_poly.pdbx_strand_id
1 'polypeptide(L)'
;MLRYGVAVSFLMALSAAAQSSVALSASLNNHTQATIYQGVAAYLSASAFLESGEEATIELREGPWFSALAVTVSDSSGRPVEWPFRRIEVPAGPVELKPLYLAAAAWVLSPQQTAALAPGEYELRITLDTRQRNAPGAWSGVADSDSVLVTVAPLPASPSEAETLQIVRNTAAYHSLLEEWPAAIAVLESALERDPDHLVLMADLATCLLEAGRLEEALARANEALNRFALLKPDNVEPPVLLLETRRQIRARLAEARAPQP
;
A
#
# COMPACT_ATOMS: atom_id res chain seq x y z
N MET A 1 -6.55 -44.41 62.86
CA MET A 1 -5.39 -43.71 62.28
C MET A 1 -5.45 -43.85 60.76
N LEU A 2 -6.04 -42.86 60.07
CA LEU A 2 -6.13 -42.79 58.61
C LEU A 2 -4.80 -42.26 58.05
N ARG A 3 -4.20 -42.97 57.09
CA ARG A 3 -3.06 -42.49 56.30
C ARG A 3 -3.58 -41.71 55.10
N TYR A 4 -3.26 -40.42 55.04
CA TYR A 4 -3.47 -39.56 53.87
C TYR A 4 -2.47 -39.94 52.76
N GLY A 5 -2.97 -40.35 51.59
CA GLY A 5 -2.20 -40.39 50.36
C GLY A 5 -2.44 -39.10 49.59
N VAL A 6 -1.39 -38.28 49.44
CA VAL A 6 -1.43 -37.08 48.59
C VAL A 6 -1.21 -37.53 47.15
N ALA A 7 -2.25 -37.46 46.33
CA ALA A 7 -2.12 -37.56 44.88
C ALA A 7 -1.56 -36.22 44.38
N VAL A 8 -0.32 -36.22 43.90
CA VAL A 8 0.27 -35.10 43.18
C VAL A 8 -0.20 -35.18 41.73
N SER A 9 -1.23 -34.41 41.40
CA SER A 9 -1.66 -34.23 40.01
C SER A 9 -0.69 -33.29 39.30
N PHE A 10 0.09 -33.82 38.36
CA PHE A 10 0.90 -33.03 37.43
C PHE A 10 -0.06 -32.36 36.42
N LEU A 11 -0.38 -31.08 36.62
CA LEU A 11 -0.95 -30.26 35.56
C LEU A 11 0.18 -29.92 34.58
N MET A 12 0.25 -30.62 33.45
CA MET A 12 0.95 -30.08 32.27
C MET A 12 0.14 -28.89 31.78
N ALA A 13 0.54 -27.69 32.16
CA ALA A 13 0.17 -26.50 31.42
C ALA A 13 0.86 -26.61 30.06
N LEU A 14 0.13 -27.06 29.03
CA LEU A 14 0.50 -26.69 27.66
C LEU A 14 0.46 -25.15 27.64
N SER A 15 1.62 -24.51 27.55
CA SER A 15 1.64 -23.14 27.08
C SER A 15 1.13 -23.19 25.65
N ALA A 16 -0.14 -22.87 25.44
CA ALA A 16 -0.58 -22.45 24.11
C ALA A 16 0.36 -21.30 23.73
N ALA A 17 1.23 -21.51 22.73
CA ALA A 17 1.99 -20.42 22.17
C ALA A 17 0.98 -19.32 21.83
N ALA A 18 1.21 -18.10 22.34
CA ALA A 18 0.31 -16.99 22.06
C ALA A 18 0.21 -16.87 20.55
N GLN A 19 -1.01 -17.01 20.02
CA GLN A 19 -1.25 -16.87 18.58
C GLN A 19 -0.79 -15.48 18.16
N SER A 20 -0.05 -15.40 17.05
CA SER A 20 0.42 -14.13 16.51
C SER A 20 -0.74 -13.16 16.29
N SER A 21 -0.54 -11.89 16.67
CA SER A 21 -1.50 -10.82 16.44
C SER A 21 -1.26 -10.24 15.04
N VAL A 22 -2.34 -10.10 14.26
CA VAL A 22 -2.33 -9.45 12.96
C VAL A 22 -3.02 -8.12 13.10
N ALA A 23 -2.34 -7.05 12.70
CA ALA A 23 -2.90 -5.71 12.59
C ALA A 23 -3.13 -5.35 11.13
N LEU A 24 -3.97 -4.34 10.91
CA LEU A 24 -4.32 -3.82 9.60
C LEU A 24 -4.10 -2.30 9.60
N SER A 25 -3.49 -1.80 8.53
CA SER A 25 -3.40 -0.36 8.25
C SER A 25 -4.15 -0.05 6.97
N ALA A 26 -4.65 1.18 6.85
CA ALA A 26 -5.29 1.68 5.65
C ALA A 26 -4.85 3.12 5.35
N SER A 27 -4.79 3.48 4.07
CA SER A 27 -4.56 4.86 3.66
C SER A 27 -5.21 5.15 2.32
N LEU A 28 -5.72 6.37 2.15
CA LEU A 28 -6.18 6.87 0.86
C LEU A 28 -5.12 7.83 0.31
N ASN A 29 -4.66 7.59 -0.92
CA ASN A 29 -3.60 8.39 -1.54
C ASN A 29 -2.33 8.50 -0.67
N ASN A 30 -1.99 7.43 0.08
CA ASN A 30 -0.93 7.37 1.09
C ASN A 30 -1.12 8.29 2.32
N HIS A 31 -2.35 8.72 2.62
CA HIS A 31 -2.66 9.49 3.82
C HIS A 31 -3.81 8.87 4.63
N THR A 32 -3.78 9.04 5.95
CA THR A 32 -4.91 8.75 6.84
C THR A 32 -5.88 9.93 6.96
N GLN A 33 -5.46 11.11 6.48
CA GLN A 33 -6.31 12.29 6.28
C GLN A 33 -6.06 12.77 4.86
N ALA A 34 -7.06 12.68 4.00
CA ALA A 34 -6.88 12.87 2.56
C ALA A 34 -8.00 13.71 1.95
N THR A 35 -7.67 14.43 0.89
CA THR A 35 -8.66 15.08 0.03
C THR A 35 -8.77 14.32 -1.28
N ILE A 36 -10.00 14.01 -1.70
CA ILE A 36 -10.31 13.60 -3.07
C ILE A 36 -10.85 14.83 -3.79
N TYR A 37 -10.15 15.27 -4.81
CA TYR A 37 -10.69 16.23 -5.76
C TYR A 37 -11.56 15.48 -6.78
N GLN A 38 -12.81 15.90 -6.93
CA GLN A 38 -13.73 15.36 -7.92
C GLN A 38 -13.11 15.44 -9.33
N GLY A 39 -13.13 14.33 -10.06
CA GLY A 39 -12.49 14.24 -11.38
C GLY A 39 -11.00 13.91 -11.35
N VAL A 40 -10.40 13.71 -10.17
CA VAL A 40 -9.03 13.22 -10.02
C VAL A 40 -9.06 11.78 -9.53
N ALA A 41 -8.20 10.92 -10.08
CA ALA A 41 -8.12 9.54 -9.65
C ALA A 41 -7.66 9.42 -8.18
N ALA A 42 -8.10 8.37 -7.50
CA ALA A 42 -7.70 8.07 -6.13
C ALA A 42 -7.48 6.57 -5.95
N TYR A 43 -6.71 6.20 -4.92
CA TYR A 43 -6.53 4.82 -4.52
C TYR A 43 -6.55 4.67 -3.00
N LEU A 44 -7.07 3.53 -2.55
CA LEU A 44 -7.10 3.08 -1.17
C LEU A 44 -6.15 1.88 -1.07
N SER A 45 -5.25 1.90 -0.09
CA SER A 45 -4.37 0.77 0.22
C SER A 45 -4.67 0.22 1.60
N ALA A 46 -4.51 -1.09 1.76
CA ALA A 46 -4.51 -1.78 3.03
C ALA A 46 -3.24 -2.62 3.15
N SER A 47 -2.64 -2.66 4.33
CA SER A 47 -1.54 -3.58 4.65
C SER A 47 -1.82 -4.33 5.93
N ALA A 48 -1.89 -5.66 5.85
CA ALA A 48 -1.93 -6.55 7.00
C ALA A 48 -0.51 -6.98 7.37
N PHE A 49 -0.19 -6.96 8.66
CA PHE A 49 1.15 -7.24 9.18
C PHE A 49 1.10 -7.84 10.59
N LEU A 50 2.19 -8.43 11.03
CA LEU A 50 2.32 -8.90 12.41
C LEU A 50 2.49 -7.73 13.37
N GLU A 51 1.55 -7.58 14.30
CA GLU A 51 1.71 -6.69 15.45
C GLU A 51 2.56 -7.36 16.55
N SER A 52 2.37 -8.67 16.72
CA SER A 52 3.19 -9.48 17.62
C SER A 52 3.20 -10.96 17.17
N GLY A 53 4.22 -11.71 17.60
CA GLY A 53 4.46 -13.08 17.17
C GLY A 53 5.54 -13.19 16.09
N GLU A 54 5.89 -14.42 15.71
CA GLU A 54 6.98 -14.70 14.77
C GLU A 54 6.47 -14.91 13.33
N GLU A 55 5.31 -15.54 13.18
CA GLU A 55 4.69 -15.79 11.88
C GLU A 55 3.17 -15.91 11.99
N ALA A 56 2.46 -15.56 10.91
CA ALA A 56 1.04 -15.87 10.75
C ALA A 56 0.74 -16.14 9.28
N THR A 57 -0.10 -17.13 9.00
CA THR A 57 -0.56 -17.40 7.64
C THR A 57 -2.01 -16.95 7.50
N ILE A 58 -2.28 -16.06 6.56
CA ILE A 58 -3.65 -15.71 6.16
C ILE A 58 -4.03 -16.58 4.96
N GLU A 59 -4.94 -17.51 5.18
CA GLU A 59 -5.48 -18.40 4.15
C GLU A 59 -6.94 -18.68 4.45
N LEU A 60 -7.77 -18.66 3.41
CA LEU A 60 -9.19 -18.99 3.49
C LEU A 60 -9.43 -20.37 2.91
N ARG A 61 -10.48 -21.06 3.38
CA ARG A 61 -10.90 -22.36 2.84
C ARG A 61 -11.30 -22.27 1.37
N GLU A 62 -11.86 -21.13 0.98
CA GLU A 62 -12.33 -20.86 -0.37
C GLU A 62 -12.00 -19.43 -0.75
N GLY A 63 -11.47 -19.25 -1.97
CA GLY A 63 -11.14 -17.95 -2.53
C GLY A 63 -9.89 -17.30 -1.93
N PRO A 64 -9.53 -16.13 -2.45
CA PRO A 64 -8.31 -15.44 -2.05
C PRO A 64 -8.45 -14.78 -0.67
N TRP A 65 -7.33 -14.62 0.05
CA TRP A 65 -7.30 -14.00 1.38
C TRP A 65 -7.95 -12.61 1.42
N PHE A 66 -7.77 -11.80 0.39
CA PHE A 66 -8.31 -10.44 0.32
C PHE A 66 -9.84 -10.39 0.16
N SER A 67 -10.50 -11.53 -0.12
CA SER A 67 -11.97 -11.63 -0.01
C SER A 67 -12.46 -11.53 1.44
N ALA A 68 -11.54 -11.62 2.41
CA ALA A 68 -11.81 -11.33 3.81
C ALA A 68 -11.74 -9.85 4.19
N LEU A 69 -11.33 -8.98 3.26
CA LEU A 69 -11.31 -7.53 3.46
C LEU A 69 -12.64 -6.90 3.06
N ALA A 70 -13.23 -6.14 3.99
CA ALA A 70 -14.38 -5.28 3.77
C ALA A 70 -13.99 -3.82 3.93
N VAL A 71 -14.36 -2.98 2.96
CA VAL A 71 -14.23 -1.52 3.04
C VAL A 71 -15.58 -0.97 3.46
N THR A 72 -15.61 -0.20 4.54
CA THR A 72 -16.79 0.55 4.97
C THR A 72 -16.53 2.03 4.78
N VAL A 73 -17.56 2.76 4.34
CA VAL A 73 -17.53 4.21 4.19
C VAL A 73 -18.75 4.77 4.90
N SER A 74 -18.56 5.81 5.71
CA SER A 74 -19.66 6.55 6.35
C SER A 74 -19.54 8.03 6.10
N ASP A 75 -20.67 8.71 5.94
CA ASP A 75 -20.73 10.16 5.87
C ASP A 75 -20.50 10.82 7.25
N SER A 76 -20.48 12.16 7.29
CA SER A 76 -20.30 12.94 8.51
C SER A 76 -21.37 12.74 9.60
N SER A 77 -22.50 12.10 9.26
CA SER A 77 -23.55 11.72 10.21
C SER A 77 -23.42 10.28 10.70
N GLY A 78 -22.38 9.56 10.27
CA GLY A 78 -22.14 8.15 10.55
C GLY A 78 -23.01 7.19 9.74
N ARG A 79 -23.71 7.68 8.70
CA ARG A 79 -24.53 6.81 7.86
C ARG A 79 -23.65 6.09 6.85
N PRO A 80 -23.81 4.76 6.65
CA PRO A 80 -23.10 4.04 5.62
C PRO A 80 -23.41 4.58 4.22
N VAL A 81 -22.38 4.74 3.40
CA VAL A 81 -22.49 5.15 1.99
C VAL A 81 -21.70 4.16 1.14
N GLU A 82 -22.22 3.84 -0.04
CA GLU A 82 -21.51 2.99 -0.99
C GLU A 82 -20.62 3.83 -1.89
N TRP A 83 -19.34 3.46 -1.96
CA TRP A 83 -18.38 4.01 -2.91
C TRP A 83 -18.00 2.97 -3.95
N PRO A 84 -17.84 3.35 -5.23
CA PRO A 84 -17.67 2.41 -6.33
C PRO A 84 -16.22 1.92 -6.47
N PHE A 85 -15.59 1.52 -5.36
CA PHE A 85 -14.22 1.02 -5.36
C PHE A 85 -14.05 -0.19 -6.27
N ARG A 86 -13.06 -0.13 -7.17
CA ARG A 86 -12.58 -1.31 -7.90
C ARG A 86 -11.37 -1.88 -7.21
N ARG A 87 -11.42 -3.14 -6.80
CA ARG A 87 -10.27 -3.84 -6.21
C ARG A 87 -9.21 -4.13 -7.28
N ILE A 88 -7.94 -3.98 -6.92
CA ILE A 88 -6.79 -4.45 -7.71
C ILE A 88 -6.56 -5.92 -7.40
N GLU A 89 -6.43 -6.73 -8.45
CA GLU A 89 -6.16 -8.16 -8.29
C GLU A 89 -4.74 -8.36 -7.77
N VAL A 90 -4.62 -9.19 -6.73
CA VAL A 90 -3.32 -9.60 -6.16
C VAL A 90 -3.27 -11.14 -6.16
N PRO A 91 -2.08 -11.76 -6.01
CA PRO A 91 -1.98 -13.22 -5.97
C PRO A 91 -2.94 -13.82 -4.93
N ALA A 92 -3.70 -14.83 -5.36
CA ALA A 92 -4.79 -15.41 -4.58
C ALA A 92 -4.34 -16.36 -3.46
N GLY A 93 -3.06 -16.77 -3.47
CA GLY A 93 -2.54 -17.80 -2.58
C GLY A 93 -2.50 -17.40 -1.10
N PRO A 94 -2.12 -18.35 -0.22
CA PRO A 94 -1.85 -18.07 1.18
C PRO A 94 -0.82 -16.95 1.31
N VAL A 95 -1.01 -16.08 2.29
CA VAL A 95 -0.01 -15.04 2.61
C VAL A 95 0.64 -15.34 3.94
N GLU A 96 1.96 -15.52 3.89
CA GLU A 96 2.79 -15.61 5.08
C GLU A 96 3.18 -14.20 5.54
N LEU A 97 2.80 -13.87 6.77
CA LEU A 97 3.26 -12.70 7.48
C LEU A 97 4.43 -13.09 8.38
N LYS A 98 5.50 -12.30 8.30
CA LYS A 98 6.73 -12.40 9.10
C LYS A 98 7.18 -10.98 9.45
N PRO A 99 8.10 -10.77 10.41
CA PRO A 99 8.67 -9.45 10.64
C PRO A 99 9.20 -8.86 9.31
N LEU A 100 8.73 -7.68 8.94
CA LEU A 100 9.00 -6.95 7.67
C LEU A 100 8.28 -7.45 6.41
N TYR A 101 7.50 -8.53 6.48
CA TYR A 101 6.66 -9.00 5.38
C TYR A 101 5.20 -8.66 5.67
N LEU A 102 4.57 -7.93 4.75
CA LEU A 102 3.18 -7.52 4.84
C LEU A 102 2.37 -8.09 3.68
N ALA A 103 1.07 -8.25 3.89
CA ALA A 103 0.10 -8.52 2.84
C ALA A 103 -0.53 -7.20 2.41
N ALA A 104 -0.41 -6.82 1.15
CA ALA A 104 -1.00 -5.60 0.62
C ALA A 104 -2.24 -5.89 -0.22
N ALA A 105 -3.25 -5.05 -0.11
CA ALA A 105 -4.38 -4.97 -1.02
C ALA A 105 -4.63 -3.51 -1.41
N ALA A 106 -5.15 -3.30 -2.62
CA ALA A 106 -5.46 -1.96 -3.10
C ALA A 106 -6.82 -1.92 -3.80
N TRP A 107 -7.42 -0.74 -3.77
CA TRP A 107 -8.61 -0.38 -4.54
C TRP A 107 -8.38 0.96 -5.21
N VAL A 108 -9.05 1.17 -6.32
CA VAL A 108 -8.97 2.42 -7.08
C VAL A 108 -10.34 3.02 -7.32
N LEU A 109 -10.35 4.34 -7.46
CA LEU A 109 -11.46 5.14 -7.97
C LEU A 109 -10.94 5.91 -9.20
N SER A 110 -11.58 5.67 -10.34
CA SER A 110 -11.32 6.41 -11.57
C SER A 110 -11.75 7.88 -11.45
N PRO A 111 -11.23 8.78 -12.30
CA PRO A 111 -11.70 10.16 -12.40
C PRO A 111 -13.22 10.30 -12.53
N GLN A 112 -13.86 9.43 -13.31
CA GLN A 112 -15.31 9.44 -13.51
C GLN A 112 -16.06 9.06 -12.23
N GLN A 113 -15.51 8.09 -11.48
CA GLN A 113 -16.08 7.68 -10.20
C GLN A 113 -15.93 8.76 -9.13
N THR A 114 -14.75 9.38 -9.00
CA THR A 114 -14.55 10.46 -8.03
C THR A 114 -15.35 11.71 -8.37
N ALA A 115 -15.58 12.00 -9.66
CA ALA A 115 -16.47 13.07 -10.10
C ALA A 115 -17.94 12.86 -9.67
N ALA A 116 -18.37 11.61 -9.49
CA ALA A 116 -19.74 11.27 -9.10
C ALA A 116 -19.94 11.25 -7.57
N LEU A 117 -18.88 11.32 -6.77
CA LEU A 117 -19.00 11.37 -5.30
C LEU A 117 -19.58 12.72 -4.87
N ALA A 118 -20.47 12.69 -3.87
CA ALA A 118 -20.98 13.93 -3.28
C ALA A 118 -19.86 14.63 -2.47
N PRO A 119 -19.74 15.96 -2.55
CA PRO A 119 -18.82 16.70 -1.69
C PRO A 119 -19.20 16.54 -0.21
N GLY A 120 -18.20 16.47 0.66
CA GLY A 120 -18.40 16.35 2.10
C GLY A 120 -17.27 15.61 2.80
N GLU A 121 -17.46 15.40 4.10
CA GLU A 121 -16.55 14.63 4.95
C GLU A 121 -17.02 13.19 5.09
N TYR A 122 -16.08 12.26 5.02
CA TYR A 122 -16.29 10.83 5.09
C TYR A 122 -15.26 10.17 5.99
N GLU A 123 -15.63 9.04 6.57
CA GLU A 123 -14.72 8.13 7.26
C GLU A 123 -14.70 6.79 6.54
N LEU A 124 -13.50 6.28 6.27
CA LEU A 124 -13.29 4.95 5.71
C LEU A 124 -12.61 4.06 6.74
N ARG A 125 -13.02 2.80 6.80
CA ARG A 125 -12.36 1.75 7.57
C ARG A 125 -12.26 0.48 6.73
N ILE A 126 -11.21 -0.28 6.96
CA ILE A 126 -11.05 -1.61 6.39
C ILE A 126 -11.04 -2.63 7.53
N THR A 127 -11.78 -3.71 7.36
CA THR A 127 -11.80 -4.82 8.31
C THR A 127 -11.36 -6.09 7.60
N LEU A 128 -10.42 -6.82 8.19
CA LEU A 128 -10.06 -8.19 7.83
C LEU A 128 -10.77 -9.14 8.82
N ASP A 129 -11.71 -9.97 8.35
CA ASP A 129 -12.38 -10.99 9.19
C ASP A 129 -12.25 -12.40 8.59
N THR A 130 -11.44 -13.23 9.25
CA THR A 130 -11.16 -14.61 8.85
C THR A 130 -11.85 -15.65 9.74
N ARG A 131 -12.51 -15.27 10.84
CA ARG A 131 -12.94 -16.17 11.93
C ARG A 131 -13.77 -17.39 11.48
N GLN A 132 -14.58 -17.21 10.44
CA GLN A 132 -15.49 -18.24 9.93
C GLN A 132 -15.01 -18.88 8.62
N ARG A 133 -13.95 -18.36 8.02
CA ARG A 133 -13.49 -18.73 6.68
C ARG A 133 -12.04 -19.22 6.62
N ASN A 134 -11.29 -19.12 7.72
CA ASN A 134 -9.89 -19.51 7.74
C ASN A 134 -9.68 -21.00 7.45
N ALA A 135 -8.64 -21.31 6.70
CA ALA A 135 -8.15 -22.67 6.52
C ALA A 135 -7.64 -23.24 7.86
N PRO A 136 -7.65 -24.58 8.05
CA PRO A 136 -7.08 -25.19 9.24
C PRO A 136 -5.61 -24.79 9.44
N GLY A 137 -5.26 -24.30 10.64
CA GLY A 137 -3.90 -23.84 10.95
C GLY A 137 -3.60 -22.40 10.52
N ALA A 138 -4.44 -21.77 9.68
CA ALA A 138 -4.33 -20.36 9.33
C ALA A 138 -4.82 -19.45 10.46
N TRP A 139 -4.39 -18.20 10.46
CA TRP A 139 -4.78 -17.18 11.40
C TRP A 139 -6.31 -16.95 11.38
N SER A 140 -6.91 -16.94 12.56
CA SER A 140 -8.35 -16.81 12.78
C SER A 140 -8.60 -15.62 13.69
N GLY A 141 -9.09 -14.52 13.14
CA GLY A 141 -9.29 -13.29 13.90
C GLY A 141 -9.96 -12.18 13.12
N VAL A 142 -10.02 -11.02 13.77
CA VAL A 142 -10.46 -9.76 13.16
C VAL A 142 -9.37 -8.72 13.36
N ALA A 143 -9.05 -7.97 12.32
CA ALA A 143 -8.19 -6.82 12.38
C ALA A 143 -8.88 -5.64 11.70
N ASP A 144 -9.04 -4.55 12.44
CA ASP A 144 -9.57 -3.29 11.91
C ASP A 144 -8.41 -2.33 11.64
N SER A 145 -8.52 -1.57 10.54
CA SER A 145 -7.64 -0.43 10.32
C SER A 145 -8.02 0.72 11.25
N ASP A 146 -7.08 1.64 11.46
CA ASP A 146 -7.43 3.00 11.87
C ASP A 146 -8.35 3.68 10.84
N SER A 147 -9.04 4.74 11.29
CA SER A 147 -9.91 5.55 10.45
C SER A 147 -9.10 6.33 9.41
N VAL A 148 -9.55 6.31 8.16
CA VAL A 148 -9.08 7.21 7.11
C VAL A 148 -10.14 8.30 6.93
N LEU A 149 -9.80 9.54 7.29
CA LEU A 149 -10.68 10.70 7.16
C LEU A 149 -10.51 11.28 5.75
N VAL A 150 -11.63 11.47 5.06
CA VAL A 150 -11.62 11.88 3.65
C VAL A 150 -12.55 13.06 3.42
N THR A 151 -11.98 14.13 2.89
CA THR A 151 -12.74 15.26 2.35
C THR A 151 -12.92 15.08 0.85
N VAL A 152 -14.15 15.02 0.36
CA VAL A 152 -14.46 15.09 -1.08
C VAL A 152 -14.76 16.54 -1.42
N ALA A 153 -13.99 17.11 -2.35
CA ALA A 153 -14.08 18.52 -2.74
C ALA A 153 -14.05 18.69 -4.27
N PRO A 154 -14.61 19.79 -4.82
CA PRO A 154 -14.41 20.12 -6.22
C PRO A 154 -12.93 20.40 -6.50
N LEU A 155 -12.46 20.08 -7.71
CA LEU A 155 -11.11 20.43 -8.14
C LEU A 155 -10.92 21.96 -8.08
N PRO A 156 -9.85 22.48 -7.44
CA PRO A 156 -9.59 23.91 -7.39
C PRO A 156 -9.38 24.47 -8.79
N ALA A 157 -9.93 25.66 -9.06
CA ALA A 157 -9.71 26.35 -10.33
C ALA A 157 -8.24 26.71 -10.57
N SER A 158 -7.51 26.98 -9.48
CA SER A 158 -6.07 27.22 -9.47
C SER A 158 -5.44 26.45 -8.31
N PRO A 159 -5.04 25.19 -8.51
CA PRO A 159 -4.39 24.40 -7.46
C PRO A 159 -3.05 25.04 -7.05
N SER A 160 -2.76 25.01 -5.76
CA SER A 160 -1.42 25.31 -5.23
C SER A 160 -0.38 24.31 -5.76
N GLU A 161 0.90 24.61 -5.55
CA GLU A 161 1.99 23.71 -5.92
C GLU A 161 1.86 22.34 -5.21
N ALA A 162 1.54 22.34 -3.92
CA ALA A 162 1.34 21.12 -3.14
C ALA A 162 0.15 20.30 -3.65
N GLU A 163 -0.97 20.94 -3.99
CA GLU A 163 -2.14 20.27 -4.56
C GLU A 163 -1.83 19.71 -5.96
N THR A 164 -1.11 20.48 -6.79
CA THR A 164 -0.66 20.02 -8.12
C THR A 164 0.22 18.78 -8.01
N LEU A 165 1.19 18.80 -7.09
CA LEU A 165 2.05 17.65 -6.83
C LEU A 165 1.24 16.44 -6.38
N GLN A 166 0.31 16.62 -5.44
CA GLN A 166 -0.53 15.53 -4.96
C GLN A 166 -1.40 14.95 -6.08
N ILE A 167 -2.03 15.79 -6.90
CA ILE A 167 -2.83 15.35 -8.06
C ILE A 167 -1.99 14.53 -9.05
N VAL A 168 -0.79 15.00 -9.39
CA VAL A 168 0.14 14.30 -10.29
C VAL A 168 0.51 12.93 -9.72
N ARG A 169 0.93 12.88 -8.46
CA ARG A 169 1.37 11.63 -7.81
C ARG A 169 0.23 10.64 -7.64
N ASN A 170 -0.97 11.11 -7.30
CA ASN A 170 -2.17 10.25 -7.19
C ASN A 170 -2.56 9.67 -8.55
N THR A 171 -2.50 10.48 -9.61
CA THR A 171 -2.79 10.02 -10.97
C THR A 171 -1.76 9.01 -11.46
N ALA A 172 -0.48 9.26 -11.21
CA ALA A 172 0.59 8.31 -11.56
C ALA A 172 0.43 7.00 -10.78
N ALA A 173 0.20 7.05 -9.46
CA ALA A 173 -0.02 5.88 -8.63
C ALA A 173 -1.26 5.08 -9.05
N TYR A 174 -2.36 5.75 -9.41
CA TYR A 174 -3.54 5.11 -9.97
C TYR A 174 -3.19 4.31 -11.23
N HIS A 175 -2.52 4.91 -12.20
CA HIS A 175 -2.11 4.20 -13.43
C HIS A 175 -1.12 3.06 -13.14
N SER A 176 -0.17 3.26 -12.22
CA SER A 176 0.78 2.22 -11.80
C SER A 176 0.08 1.02 -11.17
N LEU A 177 -0.93 1.24 -10.33
CA LEU A 177 -1.75 0.16 -9.75
C LEU A 177 -2.55 -0.62 -10.80
N LEU A 178 -2.79 -0.02 -11.96
CA LEU A 178 -3.43 -0.67 -13.11
C LEU A 178 -2.43 -1.27 -14.10
N GLU A 179 -1.13 -1.18 -13.80
CA GLU A 179 -0.04 -1.54 -14.70
C GLU A 179 -0.09 -0.77 -16.04
N GLU A 180 -0.76 0.39 -16.05
CA GLU A 180 -0.84 1.31 -17.19
C GLU A 180 0.41 2.19 -17.23
N TRP A 181 1.59 1.55 -17.26
CA TRP A 181 2.89 2.21 -17.12
C TRP A 181 3.11 3.39 -18.08
N PRO A 182 2.73 3.33 -19.37
CA PRO A 182 2.88 4.48 -20.26
C PRO A 182 2.11 5.72 -19.78
N ALA A 183 0.92 5.55 -19.21
CA ALA A 183 0.12 6.66 -18.69
C ALA A 183 0.73 7.24 -17.41
N ALA A 184 1.19 6.37 -16.49
CA ALA A 184 1.88 6.80 -15.28
C ALA A 184 3.15 7.62 -15.60
N ILE A 185 3.96 7.13 -16.53
CA ILE A 185 5.19 7.79 -16.99
C ILE A 185 4.86 9.14 -17.66
N ALA A 186 3.89 9.20 -18.56
CA ALA A 186 3.54 10.43 -19.27
C ALA A 186 3.08 11.56 -18.32
N VAL A 187 2.31 11.22 -17.27
CA VAL A 187 1.87 12.18 -16.26
C VAL A 187 3.07 12.76 -15.49
N LEU A 188 4.03 11.91 -15.12
CA LEU A 188 5.23 12.32 -14.40
C LEU A 188 6.18 13.14 -15.29
N GLU A 189 6.38 12.74 -16.54
CA GLU A 189 7.21 13.48 -17.50
C GLU A 189 6.63 14.88 -17.78
N SER A 190 5.32 15.00 -18.01
CA SER A 190 4.66 16.30 -18.19
C SER A 190 4.78 17.20 -16.95
N ALA A 191 4.83 16.63 -15.75
CA ALA A 191 5.07 17.40 -14.54
C ALA A 191 6.53 17.87 -14.43
N LEU A 192 7.49 17.02 -14.78
CA LEU A 192 8.92 17.34 -14.81
C LEU A 192 9.30 18.31 -15.94
N GLU A 193 8.54 18.42 -17.03
CA GLU A 193 8.71 19.49 -18.02
C GLU A 193 8.49 20.89 -17.41
N ARG A 194 7.61 20.98 -16.42
CA ARG A 194 7.27 22.23 -15.71
C ARG A 194 8.20 22.51 -14.54
N ASP A 195 8.62 21.46 -13.84
CA ASP A 195 9.63 21.54 -12.79
C ASP A 195 10.67 20.40 -12.94
N PRO A 196 11.72 20.64 -13.74
CA PRO A 196 12.74 19.62 -14.03
C PRO A 196 13.55 19.17 -12.82
N ASP A 197 13.48 19.93 -11.72
CA ASP A 197 14.30 19.72 -10.54
C ASP A 197 13.54 19.05 -9.39
N HIS A 198 12.28 18.69 -9.62
CA HIS A 198 11.41 18.13 -8.59
C HIS A 198 11.82 16.69 -8.21
N LEU A 199 12.72 16.56 -7.24
CA LEU A 199 13.36 15.29 -6.84
C LEU A 199 12.38 14.15 -6.55
N VAL A 200 11.21 14.45 -5.95
CA VAL A 200 10.19 13.42 -5.68
C VAL A 200 9.58 12.87 -6.97
N LEU A 201 9.30 13.73 -7.96
CA LEU A 201 8.72 13.30 -9.24
C LEU A 201 9.75 12.53 -10.06
N MET A 202 11.03 12.90 -9.98
CA MET A 202 12.12 12.12 -10.58
C MET A 202 12.22 10.72 -9.96
N ALA A 203 12.04 10.60 -8.64
CA ALA A 203 12.05 9.30 -7.95
C ALA A 203 10.83 8.44 -8.31
N ASP A 204 9.65 9.04 -8.36
CA ASP A 204 8.43 8.35 -8.78
C ASP A 204 8.55 7.87 -10.25
N LEU A 205 9.14 8.70 -11.14
CA LEU A 205 9.38 8.34 -12.54
C LEU A 205 10.38 7.18 -12.68
N ALA A 206 11.49 7.21 -11.94
CA ALA A 206 12.47 6.13 -11.94
C ALA A 206 11.85 4.80 -11.50
N THR A 207 10.98 4.83 -10.48
CA THR A 207 10.23 3.66 -10.01
C THR A 207 9.25 3.17 -11.08
N CYS A 208 8.47 4.06 -11.71
CA CYS A 208 7.54 3.67 -12.78
C CYS A 208 8.28 3.05 -13.98
N LEU A 209 9.45 3.57 -14.36
CA LEU A 209 10.27 3.01 -15.42
C LEU A 209 10.85 1.63 -15.05
N LEU A 210 11.24 1.43 -13.79
CA LEU A 210 11.68 0.13 -13.28
C LEU A 210 10.56 -0.91 -13.38
N GLU A 211 9.37 -0.58 -12.91
CA GLU A 211 8.22 -1.51 -12.94
C GLU A 211 7.72 -1.76 -14.37
N ALA A 212 7.84 -0.79 -15.27
CA ALA A 212 7.60 -0.96 -16.70
C ALA A 212 8.65 -1.85 -17.42
N GLY A 213 9.71 -2.28 -16.72
CA GLY A 213 10.81 -3.05 -17.30
C GLY A 213 11.74 -2.24 -18.21
N ARG A 214 11.63 -0.90 -18.24
CA ARG A 214 12.49 0.01 -19.03
C ARG A 214 13.79 0.29 -18.27
N LEU A 215 14.56 -0.75 -18.00
CA LEU A 215 15.64 -0.76 -17.00
C LEU A 215 16.76 0.26 -17.29
N GLU A 216 17.20 0.39 -18.55
CA GLU A 216 18.24 1.35 -18.95
C GLU A 216 17.79 2.80 -18.70
N GLU A 217 16.54 3.12 -19.05
CA GLU A 217 15.97 4.44 -18.85
C GLU A 217 15.74 4.72 -17.37
N ALA A 218 15.24 3.74 -16.62
CA ALA A 218 15.09 3.81 -15.17
C ALA A 218 16.44 4.11 -14.50
N LEU A 219 17.52 3.44 -14.93
CA LEU A 219 18.87 3.66 -14.40
C LEU A 219 19.37 5.07 -14.70
N ALA A 220 19.17 5.55 -15.94
CA ALA A 220 19.55 6.91 -16.33
C ALA A 220 18.83 7.95 -15.47
N ARG A 221 17.50 7.85 -15.32
CA ARG A 221 16.71 8.77 -14.50
C ARG A 221 17.03 8.69 -13.02
N ALA A 222 17.26 7.50 -12.46
CA ALA A 222 17.67 7.35 -11.07
C ALA A 222 19.04 8.01 -10.79
N ASN A 223 20.00 7.89 -11.72
CA ASN A 223 21.30 8.56 -11.58
C ASN A 223 21.17 10.08 -11.72
N GLU A 224 20.35 10.56 -12.66
CA GLU A 224 20.06 11.98 -12.83
C GLU A 224 19.47 12.58 -11.54
N ALA A 225 18.46 11.91 -10.96
CA ALA A 225 17.83 12.33 -9.71
C ALA A 225 18.84 12.39 -8.53
N LEU A 226 19.72 11.40 -8.41
CA LEU A 226 20.76 11.38 -7.38
C LEU A 226 21.81 12.48 -7.59
N ASN A 227 22.22 12.73 -8.83
CA ASN A 227 23.13 13.83 -9.15
C ASN A 227 22.48 15.19 -8.85
N ARG A 228 21.20 15.35 -9.19
CA ARG A 228 20.44 16.57 -8.91
C ARG A 228 20.26 16.79 -7.42
N PHE A 229 19.97 15.73 -6.66
CA PHE A 229 19.93 15.78 -5.20
C PHE A 229 21.26 16.27 -4.61
N ALA A 230 22.39 15.72 -5.06
CA ALA A 230 23.70 16.11 -4.55
C ALA A 230 24.02 17.59 -4.83
N LEU A 231 23.56 18.12 -5.97
CA LEU A 231 23.73 19.53 -6.31
C LEU A 231 22.83 20.45 -5.47
N LEU A 232 21.57 20.07 -5.27
CA LEU A 232 20.58 20.87 -4.53
C LEU A 232 20.76 20.79 -3.02
N LYS A 233 21.32 19.68 -2.52
CA LYS A 233 21.51 19.40 -1.09
C LYS A 233 22.94 18.96 -0.79
N PRO A 234 23.95 19.83 -1.03
CA PRO A 234 25.36 19.45 -0.93
C PRO A 234 25.80 19.08 0.49
N ASP A 235 25.16 19.66 1.50
CA ASP A 235 25.45 19.40 2.91
C ASP A 235 24.68 18.18 3.47
N ASN A 236 23.79 17.59 2.67
CA ASN A 236 23.06 16.41 3.09
C ASN A 236 23.88 15.14 2.81
N VAL A 237 24.33 14.49 3.87
CA VAL A 237 25.24 13.33 3.80
C VAL A 237 24.52 12.08 3.28
N GLU A 238 23.19 12.01 3.42
CA GLU A 238 22.42 10.80 3.07
C GLU A 238 21.54 11.03 1.83
N PRO A 239 21.84 10.36 0.70
CA PRO A 239 20.98 10.41 -0.48
C PRO A 239 19.60 9.78 -0.21
N PRO A 240 18.57 10.10 -1.02
CA PRO A 240 17.23 9.56 -0.81
C PRO A 240 17.23 8.02 -0.90
N VAL A 241 16.86 7.37 0.19
CA VAL A 241 16.89 5.90 0.33
C VAL A 241 16.09 5.21 -0.77
N LEU A 242 14.91 5.73 -1.13
CA LEU A 242 14.09 5.19 -2.21
C LEU A 242 14.85 5.16 -3.54
N LEU A 243 15.52 6.26 -3.91
CA LEU A 243 16.30 6.30 -5.15
C LEU A 243 17.51 5.35 -5.13
N LEU A 244 18.16 5.20 -3.98
CA LEU A 244 19.26 4.25 -3.81
C LEU A 244 18.77 2.81 -4.00
N GLU A 245 17.63 2.48 -3.41
CA GLU A 245 17.00 1.17 -3.49
C GLU A 245 16.52 0.86 -4.91
N THR A 246 15.76 1.77 -5.54
CA THR A 246 15.33 1.65 -6.94
C THR A 246 16.53 1.41 -7.85
N ARG A 247 17.61 2.19 -7.70
CA ARG A 247 18.84 2.00 -8.49
C ARG A 247 19.50 0.64 -8.24
N ARG A 248 19.50 0.16 -6.99
CA ARG A 248 20.04 -1.17 -6.63
C ARG A 248 19.26 -2.27 -7.35
N GLN A 249 17.93 -2.21 -7.32
CA GLN A 249 17.05 -3.18 -7.97
C GLN A 249 17.23 -3.17 -9.50
N ILE A 250 17.28 -1.98 -10.12
CA ILE A 250 17.53 -1.85 -11.56
C ILE A 250 18.84 -2.54 -11.96
N ARG A 251 19.91 -2.31 -11.19
CA ARG A 251 21.23 -2.94 -11.46
C ARG A 251 21.19 -4.45 -11.31
N ALA A 252 20.47 -4.98 -10.31
CA ALA A 252 20.30 -6.41 -10.14
C ALA A 252 19.58 -7.05 -11.34
N ARG A 253 18.42 -6.50 -11.75
CA ARG A 253 17.65 -6.99 -12.90
C ARG A 253 18.44 -6.89 -14.22
N LEU A 254 19.23 -5.82 -14.41
CA LEU A 254 20.11 -5.69 -15.57
C LEU A 254 21.23 -6.73 -15.59
N ALA A 255 21.79 -7.07 -14.43
CA ALA A 255 22.82 -8.11 -14.33
C ALA A 255 22.25 -9.49 -14.65
N GLU A 256 21.06 -9.81 -14.13
CA GLU A 256 20.33 -11.05 -14.43
C GLU A 256 20.00 -11.17 -15.92
N ALA A 257 19.49 -10.11 -16.55
CA ALA A 257 19.17 -10.10 -17.98
C ALA A 257 20.39 -10.30 -18.90
N ARG A 258 21.59 -9.95 -18.41
CA ARG A 258 22.86 -10.08 -19.15
C ARG A 258 23.61 -11.38 -18.83
N ALA A 259 23.17 -12.15 -17.84
CA ALA A 259 23.78 -13.42 -17.51
C ALA A 259 23.50 -14.43 -18.65
N PRO A 260 24.49 -15.22 -19.08
CA PRO A 260 24.26 -16.28 -20.05
C PRO A 260 23.27 -17.31 -19.48
N GLN A 261 22.23 -17.63 -20.24
CA GLN A 261 21.28 -18.71 -19.90
C GLN A 261 22.03 -20.05 -19.98
N PRO A 262 21.78 -20.99 -19.05
CA PRO A 262 22.43 -22.30 -19.03
C PRO A 262 22.10 -23.17 -20.26
#